data_AF-A0A6C0FG23-F1
#
_entry.id   AF-A0A6C0FG23-F1
#
_cell.length_a   1.000
_cell.length_b   1.000
_cell.length_c   1.000
_cell.angle_alpha   90.00
_cell.angle_beta   90.00
_cell.angle_gamma   90.00
#
_symmetry.space_group_name_H-M   'P 1'
#
loop_
_entity.id
_entity.type
_entity.pdbx_description
1 polymer ?
#
loop_
_entity_poly.entity_id
_entity_poly.type
_entity_poly.pdbx_seq_one_letter_code
_entity_poly.pdbx_strand_id
1 'polypeptide(L)' 'MISKYISIRTFLVSLAIGLFLVYAWGAEMKEVYVFPTPENMERVQYKDNADNCYVYEGKEVACPSQDKIHTVPIQH' A
#
# COMPACT_ATOMS: atom_id res chain seq x y z
N MET A 1 -16.64 -19.79 38.73
CA MET A 1 -17.42 -18.78 39.47
C MET A 1 -16.98 -17.34 39.16
N ILE A 2 -16.74 -17.00 37.89
CA ILE A 2 -16.23 -15.67 37.48
C ILE A 2 -17.37 -14.66 37.29
N SER A 3 -18.56 -15.16 36.94
CA SER A 3 -19.78 -14.36 36.75
C SER A 3 -20.28 -13.64 38.01
N LYS A 4 -19.72 -13.91 39.20
CA LYS A 4 -20.03 -13.18 40.45
C LYS A 4 -19.29 -11.84 40.53
N TYR A 5 -18.18 -11.68 39.81
CA TYR A 5 -17.32 -10.50 39.89
C TYR A 5 -17.38 -9.62 38.63
N ILE A 6 -17.90 -10.15 37.51
CA ILE A 6 -17.99 -9.44 36.24
C ILE A 6 -19.45 -9.36 35.78
N SER A 7 -19.91 -8.14 35.53
CA SER A 7 -21.16 -7.88 34.82
C SER A 7 -20.95 -8.10 33.32
N ILE A 8 -21.59 -9.13 32.77
CA ILE A 8 -21.43 -9.50 31.36
C ILE A 8 -21.88 -8.38 30.41
N ARG A 9 -22.94 -7.64 30.78
CA ARG A 9 -23.44 -6.50 29.96
C ARG A 9 -22.42 -5.37 29.92
N THR A 10 -21.87 -5.01 31.07
CA THR A 10 -20.87 -3.95 31.19
C THR A 10 -19.60 -4.32 30.41
N PHE A 11 -19.15 -5.57 30.52
CA PHE A 11 -18.00 -6.09 29.76
C PHE A 11 -18.22 -6.00 28.24
N LEU A 12 -19.39 -6.42 27.75
CA LEU A 12 -19.71 -6.36 26.32
C LEU A 12 -19.77 -4.91 25.80
N VAL A 13 -20.37 -3.99 26.55
CA VAL A 13 -20.41 -2.57 26.17
C VAL A 13 -18.99 -1.98 26.15
N SER A 14 -18.18 -2.23 27.18
CA SER A 14 -16.79 -1.74 27.19
C SER A 14 -15.95 -2.33 26.06
N LEU A 15 -16.15 -3.60 25.73
CA LEU A 15 -15.46 -4.27 24.63
C LEU A 15 -15.86 -3.67 23.28
N ALA A 16 -17.15 -3.44 23.06
CA ALA A 16 -17.65 -2.82 21.83
C ALA A 16 -17.08 -1.41 21.64
N ILE A 17 -17.05 -0.59 22.71
CA ILE A 17 -16.45 0.75 22.67
C ILE A 17 -14.94 0.66 22.37
N GLY A 18 -14.23 -0.25 23.02
CA GLY A 18 -12.80 -0.44 22.77
C GLY A 18 -12.48 -0.83 21.33
N LEU A 19 -13.23 -1.78 20.78
CA LEU A 19 -13.09 -2.19 19.37
C LEU A 19 -13.41 -1.04 18.40
N PHE A 20 -14.45 -0.27 18.70
CA PHE A 20 -14.80 0.91 17.89
C PHE A 20 -13.69 1.96 17.90
N LEU A 21 -13.09 2.25 19.06
CA LEU A 21 -12.00 3.22 19.16
C LEU A 21 -10.76 2.77 18.39
N VAL A 22 -10.37 1.49 18.48
CA VAL A 22 -9.25 0.95 17.70
C VAL A 22 -9.51 1.05 16.20
N TYR A 23 -10.74 0.75 15.77
CA TYR A 23 -11.13 0.85 14.37
C TYR A 23 -11.10 2.31 13.88
N ALA A 24 -11.65 3.25 14.67
CA ALA A 24 -11.71 4.65 14.31
C ALA A 24 -10.34 5.33 14.29
N TRP A 25 -9.44 4.97 15.22
CA TRP A 25 -8.08 5.49 15.21
C TRP A 25 -7.25 4.96 14.05
N GLY A 26 -7.53 3.75 13.59
CA GLY A 26 -6.88 3.14 12.43
C GLY A 26 -5.37 2.94 12.61
N ALA A 27 -4.78 2.20 11.68
CA ALA A 27 -3.32 2.20 11.53
C ALA A 27 -2.92 3.36 10.62
N GLU A 28 -1.79 4.01 10.92
CA GLU A 28 -1.21 4.98 9.98
C GLU A 28 -0.88 4.28 8.66
N MET A 29 -1.59 4.67 7.60
CA MET A 29 -1.29 4.22 6.25
C MET A 29 -0.02 4.93 5.80
N LYS A 30 1.06 4.18 5.63
CA LYS A 30 2.29 4.70 5.03
C LYS A 30 2.20 4.58 3.52
N GLU A 31 2.18 5.73 2.85
CA GLU A 31 2.34 5.77 1.38
C GLU A 31 3.76 5.33 1.03
N VAL A 32 3.88 4.29 0.21
CA VAL A 32 5.16 3.81 -0.31
C VAL A 32 5.21 4.13 -1.80
N TYR A 33 6.15 5.01 -2.18
CA TYR A 33 6.40 5.34 -3.58
C TYR A 33 7.22 4.21 -4.22
N VAL A 34 6.58 3.49 -5.14
CA VAL A 34 7.22 2.43 -5.93
C VAL A 34 7.44 2.95 -7.34
N PHE A 35 8.67 2.87 -7.82
CA PHE A 35 9.02 3.24 -9.18
C PHE A 35 8.94 2.04 -10.13
N PRO A 36 8.61 2.26 -11.42
CA PRO A 36 8.63 1.20 -12.41
C PRO A 36 10.03 0.66 -12.64
N THR A 37 10.18 -0.66 -12.54
CA THR A 37 11.38 -1.41 -12.88
C THR A 37 10.98 -2.57 -13.79
N PRO A 38 11.87 -3.05 -14.69
CA PRO A 38 11.56 -4.18 -15.58
C PRO A 38 11.03 -5.43 -14.85
N GLU A 39 11.39 -5.61 -13.58
CA GLU A 39 10.99 -6.76 -12.76
C GLU A 39 9.59 -6.62 -12.15
N ASN A 40 9.09 -5.39 -11.98
CA ASN A 40 7.82 -5.12 -11.30
C ASN A 40 6.70 -4.66 -12.26
N MET A 41 7.01 -4.44 -13.54
CA MET A 41 6.07 -3.97 -14.58
C MET A 41 4.77 -4.78 -14.63
N GLU A 42 4.83 -6.10 -14.46
CA GLU A 42 3.65 -6.98 -14.55
C GLU A 42 2.88 -7.11 -13.22
N ARG A 43 3.41 -6.56 -12.12
CA ARG A 43 2.92 -6.82 -10.75
C ARG A 43 2.34 -5.57 -10.09
N VAL A 44 2.63 -4.38 -10.61
CA VAL A 44 2.29 -3.10 -9.99
C VAL A 44 1.58 -2.19 -11.00
N GLN A 45 0.50 -1.55 -10.55
CA GLN A 45 -0.19 -0.49 -11.30
C GLN A 45 0.22 0.87 -10.74
N TYR A 46 0.39 1.84 -11.63
CA TYR A 46 0.80 3.19 -11.29
C TYR A 46 -0.39 4.13 -11.46
N LYS A 47 -0.44 5.14 -10.60
CA LYS A 47 -1.48 6.17 -10.61
C LYS A 47 -0.81 7.51 -10.93
N ASP A 48 -1.28 8.19 -11.97
CA ASP A 48 -0.79 9.53 -12.31
C ASP A 48 -1.47 10.62 -11.46
N ASN A 49 -1.02 11.86 -11.63
CA ASN A 49 -1.58 13.03 -10.96
C ASN A 49 -2.99 13.42 -11.46
N ALA A 50 -3.47 12.78 -12.54
CA ALA A 50 -4.81 12.97 -13.10
C ALA A 50 -5.75 11.82 -12.74
N ASP A 51 -5.40 11.02 -11.72
CA ASP A 51 -6.14 9.86 -11.22
C ASP A 51 -6.32 8.70 -12.23
N ASN A 52 -5.52 8.65 -13.30
CA ASN A 52 -5.52 7.52 -14.23
C ASN A 52 -4.60 6.39 -13.73
N CYS A 53 -5.11 5.16 -13.79
CA CYS A 53 -4.34 3.96 -13.52
C CYS A 53 -3.76 3.37 -14.81
N TYR A 54 -2.46 3.06 -14.82
CA TYR A 54 -1.78 2.48 -15.97
C TYR A 54 -0.69 1.48 -15.55
N VAL A 55 -0.26 0.67 -16.52
CA VAL A 55 0.77 -0.37 -16.35
C VAL A 55 1.87 -0.12 -17.38
N TYR A 56 3.12 -0.31 -16.98
CA TYR A 56 4.24 -0.29 -17.91
C TYR A 56 4.36 -1.65 -18.61
N GLU A 57 4.52 -1.65 -19.92
CA GLU A 57 4.86 -2.84 -20.69
C GLU A 57 6.29 -2.68 -21.22
N GLY A 58 7.19 -3.53 -20.73
CA GLY A 58 8.56 -3.57 -21.23
C GLY A 58 8.66 -4.49 -22.43
N LYS A 59 9.35 -4.03 -23.47
CA LYS A 59 9.70 -4.86 -24.61
C LYS A 59 11.19 -5.14 -24.58
N GLU A 60 11.55 -6.41 -24.63
CA GLU A 60 12.94 -6.81 -24.75
C GLU A 60 13.48 -6.38 -26.11
N VAL A 61 14.63 -5.71 -26.11
CA VAL A 61 15.29 -5.20 -27.30
C VAL A 61 16.74 -5.65 -27.30
N ALA A 62 17.33 -5.78 -28.49
CA ALA A 62 18.77 -6.01 -28.59
C ALA A 62 19.51 -4.83 -27.96
N CYS A 63 20.48 -5.13 -27.08
CA CYS A 63 21.25 -4.12 -26.36
C CYS A 63 21.93 -3.17 -27.37
N PRO A 64 21.59 -1.87 -27.37
CA PRO A 64 22.17 -0.92 -28.31
C PRO A 64 23.62 -0.61 -27.92
N SER A 65 24.40 -0.04 -28.85
CA SER A 65 25.74 0.48 -28.58
C SER A 65 25.73 1.46 -27.40
N GLN A 66 26.83 1.50 -26.63
CA GLN A 66 26.94 2.25 -25.37
C GLN A 66 26.50 3.72 -25.48
N ASP A 67 26.74 4.36 -26.62
CA ASP A 67 26.42 5.77 -26.88
C ASP A 67 24.92 6.08 -26.91
N LYS A 68 24.06 5.05 -27.01
CA LYS A 68 22.60 5.17 -27.06
C LYS A 68 21.91 4.77 -25.76
N ILE A 69 22.67 4.43 -24.72
CA ILE A 69 22.14 4.06 -23.41
C ILE A 69 21.96 5.34 -22.60
N HIS A 70 20.71 5.67 -22.28
CA HIS A 70 20.36 6.79 -21.41
C HIS A 70 19.97 6.28 -20.03
N THR A 71 20.54 6.86 -18.99
CA THR A 71 20.08 6.68 -17.61
C THR A 71 18.94 7.64 -17.34
N VAL A 72 17.75 7.09 -17.05
CA VAL A 72 16.60 7.90 -16.62
C VAL A 72 16.76 8.19 -15.13
N PRO A 73 16.84 9.46 -14.71
CA PRO A 73 16.95 9.80 -13.30
C PRO A 73 15.63 9.52 -12.56
N ILE A 74 15.72 9.29 -11.26
CA ILE A 74 14.55 9.19 -10.38
C ILE A 74 13.83 10.55 -10.42
N GLN A 75 12.56 10.54 -10.82
CA GLN A 75 11.75 11.75 -10.88
C GLN A 75 11.20 12.02 -9.47
N HIS A 76 11.56 13.18 -8.91
CA HIS A 76 11.09 13.67 -7.61
C HIS A 76 9.78 14.44 -7.74
#